data_AF-A0A383E6G8-F1
#
_entry.id   AF-A0A383E6G8-F1
#
_cell.length_a   1.000
_cell.length_b   1.000
_cell.length_c   1.000
_cell.angle_alpha   90.00
_cell.angle_beta   90.00
_cell.angle_gamma   90.00
#
_symmetry.space_group_name_H-M   'P 1'
#
loop_
_entity.id
_entity.type
_entity.pdbx_description
1 polymer ?
#
loop_
_entity_poly.entity_id
_entity_poly.type
_entity_poly.pdbx_seq_one_letter_code
_entity_poly.pdbx_strand_id
1 'polypeptide(L)'
;NLNLNQEISNDVTIILMNGVEDSLTYDEHQNLEDFISRGGNLLLAQNRIKTDLTTQQASPIESDIFTFLSSYGLQIDPNLVLDLNCGKVNVQQNLGFLRIPVPMDYPFLPIIKEDNFNDDNVIVSNLEVLRLMFPSELIINDSLYNIIPLFTSSDRSTSMQEFFNLNPDPSSNPAFQKLNENGKILGALVEIENTQNQIILIGDSKFLADDGGGAVGENHIFIMNAIDYLLG
;
A
#
# COMPACT_ATOMS: atom_id res chain seq x y z
N ASN A 1 3.77 -8.22 19.22
CA ASN A 1 3.63 -9.16 18.08
C ASN A 1 2.67 -10.26 18.47
N LEU A 2 1.52 -10.32 17.78
CA LEU A 2 0.53 -11.38 17.89
C LEU A 2 1.04 -12.62 17.13
N ASN A 3 0.80 -13.82 17.64
CA ASN A 3 1.10 -15.06 16.94
C ASN A 3 -0.19 -15.62 16.32
N LEU A 4 -0.29 -15.60 15.00
CA LEU A 4 -1.48 -16.07 14.28
C LEU A 4 -1.63 -17.59 14.27
N ASN A 5 -0.60 -18.36 14.65
CA ASN A 5 -0.72 -19.82 14.80
C ASN A 5 -1.55 -20.23 16.02
N GLN A 6 -2.03 -19.27 16.81
CA GLN A 6 -2.89 -19.48 17.96
C GLN A 6 -4.19 -18.71 17.78
N GLU A 7 -5.26 -19.24 18.37
CA GLU A 7 -6.55 -18.55 18.42
C GLU A 7 -6.36 -17.12 18.95
N ILE A 8 -6.89 -16.16 18.19
CA ILE A 8 -6.79 -14.75 18.54
C ILE A 8 -7.78 -14.47 19.67
N SER A 9 -7.28 -14.02 20.81
CA SER A 9 -8.08 -13.75 22.00
C SER A 9 -9.23 -12.76 21.73
N ASN A 10 -10.36 -12.97 22.43
CA ASN A 10 -11.59 -12.19 22.23
C ASN A 10 -11.50 -10.72 22.66
N ASP A 11 -10.48 -10.35 23.45
CA ASP A 11 -10.17 -8.96 23.82
C ASP A 11 -9.44 -8.19 22.71
N VAL A 12 -8.91 -8.90 21.70
CA VAL A 12 -8.35 -8.26 20.50
C VAL A 12 -9.50 -7.88 19.56
N THR A 13 -9.60 -6.59 19.27
CA THR A 13 -10.60 -6.01 18.36
C THR A 13 -10.01 -5.62 17.00
N ILE A 14 -8.73 -5.28 16.95
CA ILE A 14 -8.03 -4.84 15.74
C ILE A 14 -6.72 -5.62 15.57
N ILE A 15 -6.44 -6.05 14.34
CA ILE A 15 -5.13 -6.52 13.92
C ILE A 15 -4.51 -5.52 12.95
N LEU A 16 -3.26 -5.14 13.23
CA LEU A 16 -2.40 -4.46 12.28
C LEU A 16 -1.45 -5.48 11.68
N MET A 17 -1.50 -5.61 10.37
CA MET A 17 -0.68 -6.55 9.61
C MET A 17 0.10 -5.81 8.54
N ASN A 18 1.32 -6.27 8.27
CA ASN A 18 2.21 -5.60 7.34
C ASN A 18 3.08 -6.60 6.57
N GLY A 19 3.09 -6.52 5.24
CA GLY A 19 4.08 -7.17 4.38
C GLY A 19 4.14 -8.69 4.49
N VAL A 20 3.01 -9.37 4.30
CA VAL A 20 2.94 -10.83 4.19
C VAL A 20 3.56 -11.25 2.85
N GLU A 21 4.78 -11.80 2.90
CA GLU A 21 5.53 -12.22 1.70
C GLU A 21 5.36 -13.71 1.36
N ASP A 22 5.30 -14.56 2.37
CA ASP A 22 5.02 -16.00 2.23
C ASP A 22 3.52 -16.27 2.43
N SER A 23 3.05 -17.47 2.09
CA SER A 23 1.69 -17.88 2.43
C SER A 23 1.56 -18.13 3.94
N LEU A 24 0.41 -17.79 4.50
CA LEU A 24 0.05 -18.14 5.87
C LEU A 24 -0.02 -19.67 6.01
N THR A 25 0.32 -20.18 7.20
CA THR A 25 0.02 -21.58 7.51
C THR A 25 -1.50 -21.79 7.57
N TYR A 26 -1.95 -23.04 7.49
CA TYR A 26 -3.37 -23.36 7.62
C TYR A 26 -3.98 -22.78 8.91
N ASP A 27 -3.28 -22.92 10.04
CA ASP A 27 -3.76 -22.41 11.32
C ASP A 27 -3.77 -20.87 11.35
N GLU A 28 -2.76 -20.20 10.78
CA GLU A 28 -2.72 -18.74 10.67
C GLU A 28 -3.85 -18.18 9.82
N HIS A 29 -4.11 -18.84 8.68
CA HIS A 29 -5.19 -18.47 7.79
C HIS A 29 -6.56 -18.65 8.48
N GLN A 30 -6.78 -19.81 9.10
CA GLN A 30 -8.04 -20.09 9.80
C GLN A 30 -8.28 -19.13 10.96
N ASN A 31 -7.26 -18.85 11.76
CA ASN A 31 -7.39 -17.93 12.89
C ASN A 31 -7.69 -16.49 12.42
N LEU A 32 -7.12 -16.07 11.28
CA LEU A 32 -7.43 -14.77 10.67
C LEU A 32 -8.88 -14.73 10.17
N GLU A 33 -9.34 -15.76 9.46
CA GLU A 33 -10.73 -15.87 9.00
C GLU A 33 -11.72 -15.88 10.17
N ASP A 34 -11.45 -16.64 11.22
CA ASP A 34 -12.28 -16.70 12.42
C ASP A 34 -12.35 -15.34 13.12
N PHE A 35 -11.22 -14.62 13.18
CA PHE A 35 -11.14 -13.26 13.73
C PHE A 35 -12.01 -12.26 12.95
N ILE A 36 -11.94 -12.25 11.62
CA ILE A 36 -12.82 -11.38 10.81
C ILE A 36 -14.28 -11.82 10.94
N SER A 37 -14.54 -13.13 10.92
CA SER A 37 -15.91 -13.69 10.99
C SER A 37 -16.61 -13.38 12.31
N ARG A 38 -15.86 -13.20 13.40
CA ARG A 38 -16.42 -12.79 14.71
C ARG A 38 -16.49 -11.27 14.91
N GLY A 39 -16.23 -10.48 13.87
CA GLY A 39 -16.33 -9.02 13.90
C GLY A 39 -15.01 -8.29 14.20
N GLY A 40 -13.88 -8.96 14.06
CA GLY A 40 -12.57 -8.32 14.19
C GLY A 40 -12.22 -7.42 13.01
N ASN A 41 -11.50 -6.34 13.28
CA ASN A 41 -11.10 -5.33 12.32
C ASN A 41 -9.64 -5.51 11.87
N LEU A 42 -9.36 -5.23 10.59
CA LEU A 42 -8.04 -5.41 10.00
C LEU A 42 -7.55 -4.12 9.36
N LEU A 43 -6.35 -3.68 9.73
CA LEU A 43 -5.57 -2.71 8.98
C LEU A 43 -4.37 -3.45 8.37
N LEU A 44 -4.34 -3.57 7.05
CA LEU A 44 -3.30 -4.27 6.30
C LEU A 44 -2.56 -3.32 5.36
N ALA A 45 -1.24 -3.35 5.44
CA ALA A 45 -0.33 -2.72 4.50
C ALA A 45 0.42 -3.81 3.71
N GLN A 46 0.21 -3.87 2.38
CA GLN A 46 0.66 -5.00 1.57
C GLN A 46 1.02 -4.55 0.14
N ASN A 47 2.26 -4.82 -0.31
CA ASN A 47 2.61 -4.74 -1.73
C ASN A 47 2.25 -6.05 -2.44
N ARG A 48 2.17 -6.01 -3.78
CA ARG A 48 2.20 -7.22 -4.60
C ARG A 48 3.58 -7.52 -5.18
N ILE A 49 4.48 -6.52 -5.19
CA ILE A 49 5.84 -6.63 -5.72
C ILE A 49 6.84 -6.36 -4.59
N LYS A 50 7.77 -7.30 -4.39
CA LYS A 50 8.93 -7.13 -3.50
C LYS A 50 10.04 -6.43 -4.28
N THR A 51 10.54 -5.33 -3.74
CA THR A 51 11.62 -4.54 -4.36
C THR A 51 12.90 -4.60 -3.53
N ASP A 52 14.04 -4.84 -4.19
CA ASP A 52 15.38 -4.72 -3.60
C ASP A 52 16.19 -3.67 -4.37
N LEU A 53 16.41 -2.52 -3.73
CA LEU A 53 17.16 -1.40 -4.30
C LEU A 53 18.68 -1.64 -4.34
N THR A 54 19.19 -2.58 -3.56
CA THR A 54 20.61 -2.94 -3.57
C THR A 54 20.95 -3.68 -4.86
N THR A 55 20.10 -4.64 -5.24
CA THR A 55 20.25 -5.41 -6.47
C THR A 55 19.50 -4.79 -7.67
N GLN A 56 18.68 -3.77 -7.43
CA GLN A 56 17.74 -3.17 -8.39
C GLN A 56 16.81 -4.20 -9.03
N GLN A 57 16.37 -5.18 -8.23
CA GLN A 57 15.46 -6.22 -8.66
C GLN A 57 14.08 -6.01 -8.05
N ALA A 58 13.05 -6.46 -8.76
CA ALA A 58 11.73 -6.62 -8.19
C ALA A 58 11.12 -7.94 -8.64
N SER A 59 10.37 -8.58 -7.76
CA SER A 59 9.70 -9.85 -8.02
C SER A 59 8.29 -9.84 -7.45
N PRO A 60 7.31 -10.47 -8.11
CA PRO A 60 6.00 -10.70 -7.52
C PRO A 60 6.11 -11.45 -6.19
N ILE A 61 5.24 -11.07 -5.26
CA ILE A 61 4.99 -11.81 -4.03
C ILE A 61 3.93 -12.86 -4.33
N GLU A 62 4.19 -14.10 -3.92
CA GLU A 62 3.27 -15.23 -4.06
C GLU A 62 2.80 -15.65 -2.67
N SER A 63 1.61 -15.20 -2.29
CA SER A 63 1.03 -15.45 -0.97
C SER A 63 -0.49 -15.65 -1.07
N ASP A 64 -1.03 -16.51 -0.22
CA ASP A 64 -2.46 -16.77 -0.10
C ASP A 64 -3.24 -15.57 0.47
N ILE A 65 -2.55 -14.59 1.07
CA ILE A 65 -3.14 -13.33 1.52
C ILE A 65 -3.88 -12.60 0.40
N PHE A 66 -3.42 -12.73 -0.86
CA PHE A 66 -4.09 -12.10 -2.00
C PHE A 66 -5.43 -12.76 -2.31
N THR A 67 -5.53 -14.08 -2.11
CA THR A 67 -6.80 -14.82 -2.24
C THR A 67 -7.76 -14.43 -1.13
N PHE A 68 -7.25 -14.32 0.11
CA PHE A 68 -8.02 -13.81 1.25
C PHE A 68 -8.59 -12.43 0.97
N LEU A 69 -7.78 -11.45 0.55
CA LEU A 69 -8.27 -10.09 0.23
C LEU A 69 -9.27 -10.09 -0.93
N SER A 70 -9.03 -10.92 -1.95
CA SER A 70 -9.93 -11.02 -3.10
C SER A 70 -11.32 -11.52 -2.70
N SER A 71 -11.43 -12.36 -1.65
CA SER A 71 -12.72 -12.80 -1.11
C SER A 71 -13.56 -11.65 -0.53
N TYR A 72 -12.91 -10.54 -0.14
CA TYR A 72 -13.55 -9.31 0.31
C TYR A 72 -13.72 -8.28 -0.82
N GLY A 73 -13.43 -8.64 -2.07
CA GLY A 73 -13.56 -7.78 -3.24
C GLY A 73 -12.37 -6.84 -3.49
N LEU A 74 -11.27 -6.99 -2.75
CA LEU A 74 -10.04 -6.23 -2.93
C LEU A 74 -8.95 -7.09 -3.56
N GLN A 75 -8.53 -6.72 -4.77
CA GLN A 75 -7.38 -7.32 -5.45
C GLN A 75 -6.21 -6.33 -5.43
N ILE A 76 -4.99 -6.84 -5.18
CA ILE A 76 -3.76 -6.05 -5.35
C ILE A 76 -3.10 -6.50 -6.64
N ASP A 77 -2.99 -5.62 -7.62
CA ASP A 77 -2.42 -5.97 -8.92
C ASP A 77 -0.90 -6.18 -8.85
N PRO A 78 -0.32 -7.09 -9.65
CA PRO A 78 1.11 -7.38 -9.67
C PRO A 78 1.90 -6.30 -10.42
N ASN A 79 1.78 -5.07 -9.91
CA ASN A 79 2.36 -3.88 -10.50
C ASN A 79 3.03 -2.99 -9.45
N LEU A 80 3.81 -2.03 -9.94
CA LEU A 80 4.26 -0.88 -9.18
C LEU A 80 3.61 0.36 -9.76
N VAL A 81 2.96 1.17 -8.93
CA VAL A 81 2.39 2.45 -9.33
C VAL A 81 3.45 3.54 -9.24
N LEU A 82 3.55 4.32 -10.31
CA LEU A 82 4.43 5.47 -10.43
C LEU A 82 3.58 6.73 -10.56
N ASP A 83 4.01 7.81 -9.92
CA ASP A 83 3.32 9.10 -9.96
C ASP A 83 4.29 10.25 -10.26
N LEU A 84 3.84 11.25 -11.00
CA LEU A 84 4.58 12.49 -11.21
C LEU A 84 4.76 13.28 -9.91
N ASN A 85 3.74 13.30 -9.05
CA ASN A 85 3.84 13.80 -7.69
C ASN A 85 4.57 12.75 -6.84
N CYS A 86 5.88 12.90 -6.68
CA CYS A 86 6.70 11.90 -6.01
C CYS A 86 7.83 12.49 -5.16
N GLY A 87 8.40 11.64 -4.32
CA GLY A 87 9.62 11.91 -3.58
C GLY A 87 10.87 11.97 -4.46
N LYS A 88 11.99 12.32 -3.84
CA LYS A 88 13.29 12.41 -4.50
C LYS A 88 14.30 11.44 -3.89
N VAL A 89 15.20 10.92 -4.72
CA VAL A 89 16.36 10.12 -4.30
C VAL A 89 17.65 10.76 -4.79
N ASN A 90 18.75 10.52 -4.06
CA ASN A 90 20.07 11.01 -4.47
C ASN A 90 20.78 9.96 -5.31
N VAL A 91 21.09 10.29 -6.56
CA VAL A 91 21.81 9.42 -7.50
C VAL A 91 23.21 9.97 -7.74
N GLN A 92 24.22 9.10 -7.71
CA GLN A 92 25.60 9.48 -8.02
C GLN A 92 25.77 9.61 -9.54
N GLN A 93 25.97 10.82 -10.04
CA GLN A 93 26.29 11.07 -11.45
C GLN A 93 27.78 11.32 -11.67
N ASN A 94 28.30 10.84 -12.80
CA ASN A 94 29.65 11.14 -13.26
C ASN A 94 29.63 12.42 -14.12
N LEU A 95 30.29 13.48 -13.66
CA LEU A 95 30.50 14.73 -14.38
C LEU A 95 31.99 14.84 -14.75
N GLY A 96 32.35 14.19 -15.85
CA GLY A 96 33.76 14.01 -16.23
C GLY A 96 34.51 13.19 -15.18
N PHE A 97 35.45 13.83 -14.46
CA PHE A 97 36.22 13.19 -13.39
C PHE A 97 35.56 13.27 -12.00
N LEU A 98 34.50 14.07 -11.85
CA LEU A 98 33.83 14.28 -10.56
C LEU A 98 32.62 13.36 -10.43
N ARG A 99 32.38 12.84 -9.22
CA ARG A 99 31.12 12.18 -8.84
C ARG A 99 30.38 13.06 -7.87
N ILE A 100 29.16 13.45 -8.22
CA ILE A 100 28.31 14.26 -7.36
C ILE A 100 26.95 13.59 -7.14
N PRO A 101 26.39 13.67 -5.91
CA PRO A 101 25.01 13.29 -5.68
C PRO A 101 24.07 14.32 -6.30
N VAL A 102 23.16 13.87 -7.14
CA VAL A 102 22.11 14.69 -7.76
C VAL A 102 20.75 14.22 -7.25
N PRO A 103 19.91 15.11 -6.68
CA PRO A 103 18.55 14.75 -6.30
C PRO A 103 17.69 14.61 -7.57
N MET A 104 17.06 13.45 -7.73
CA MET A 104 16.18 13.14 -8.85
C MET A 104 14.79 12.78 -8.34
N ASP A 105 13.75 13.21 -9.06
CA ASP A 105 12.40 12.72 -8.84
C ASP A 105 12.36 11.20 -9.06
N TYR A 106 11.71 10.49 -8.14
CA TYR A 106 11.64 9.05 -8.17
C TYR A 106 10.18 8.60 -8.08
N PRO A 107 9.49 8.44 -9.24
CA PRO A 107 8.06 8.19 -9.31
C PRO A 107 7.53 6.99 -8.52
N PHE A 108 8.38 6.02 -8.17
CA PHE A 108 8.04 4.90 -7.29
C PHE A 108 7.81 5.30 -5.82
N LEU A 109 8.00 6.58 -5.47
CA LEU A 109 7.67 7.13 -4.15
C LEU A 109 6.53 8.15 -4.25
N PRO A 110 5.29 7.74 -4.60
CA PRO A 110 4.17 8.68 -4.75
C PRO A 110 3.93 9.52 -3.49
N ILE A 111 3.60 10.78 -3.72
CA ILE A 111 3.12 11.72 -2.70
C ILE A 111 1.67 12.06 -3.06
N ILE A 112 0.75 11.51 -2.28
CA ILE A 112 -0.68 11.76 -2.41
C ILE A 112 -0.99 13.12 -1.79
N LYS A 113 -1.77 13.95 -2.48
CA LYS A 113 -2.16 15.29 -2.03
C LYS A 113 -3.66 15.35 -1.79
N GLU A 114 -4.11 16.44 -1.14
CA GLU A 114 -5.51 16.75 -0.83
C GLU A 114 -6.51 16.32 -1.93
N ASP A 115 -6.30 16.77 -3.17
CA ASP A 115 -7.18 16.48 -4.32
C ASP A 115 -7.33 14.99 -4.69
N ASN A 116 -6.54 14.09 -4.09
CA ASN A 116 -6.54 12.66 -4.34
C ASN A 116 -6.98 11.82 -3.13
N PHE A 117 -7.53 12.46 -2.09
CA PHE A 117 -8.26 11.80 -1.02
C PHE A 117 -9.77 11.75 -1.32
N ASN A 118 -10.45 10.81 -0.67
CA ASN A 118 -11.90 10.77 -0.65
C ASN A 118 -12.45 11.67 0.47
N ASP A 119 -12.84 12.89 0.11
CA ASP A 119 -13.35 13.89 1.06
C ASP A 119 -14.62 13.48 1.82
N ASP A 120 -15.36 12.50 1.30
CA ASP A 120 -16.56 11.96 1.96
C ASP A 120 -16.20 10.97 3.09
N ASN A 121 -14.94 10.53 3.20
CA ASN A 121 -14.50 9.57 4.21
C ASN A 121 -13.68 10.22 5.32
N VAL A 122 -14.15 10.08 6.57
CA VAL A 122 -13.54 10.71 7.76
C VAL A 122 -12.09 10.30 8.03
N ILE A 123 -11.65 9.12 7.58
CA ILE A 123 -10.27 8.63 7.76
C ILE A 123 -9.28 9.58 7.07
N VAL A 124 -9.66 10.11 5.91
CA VAL A 124 -8.77 10.83 5.00
C VAL A 124 -9.17 12.28 4.69
N SER A 125 -10.41 12.67 4.97
CA SER A 125 -10.97 14.02 4.67
C SER A 125 -10.19 15.21 5.23
N ASN A 126 -9.34 15.02 6.24
CA ASN A 126 -8.50 16.08 6.84
C ASN A 126 -7.00 15.86 6.61
N LEU A 127 -6.61 14.97 5.69
CA LEU A 127 -5.22 14.71 5.37
C LEU A 127 -4.75 15.62 4.23
N GLU A 128 -3.61 16.27 4.43
CA GLU A 128 -3.00 17.11 3.39
C GLU A 128 -2.10 16.30 2.46
N VAL A 129 -1.44 15.26 3.00
CA VAL A 129 -0.43 14.50 2.28
C VAL A 129 -0.27 13.08 2.83
N LEU A 130 -0.02 12.11 1.94
CA LEU A 130 0.51 10.78 2.29
C LEU A 130 1.71 10.43 1.42
N ARG A 131 2.64 9.66 1.98
CA ARG A 131 3.84 9.20 1.27
C ARG A 131 3.82 7.68 1.18
N LEU A 132 3.96 7.18 -0.04
CA LEU A 132 4.01 5.75 -0.32
C LEU A 132 5.38 5.36 -0.86
N MET A 133 5.72 4.07 -0.73
CA MET A 133 6.95 3.49 -1.20
C MET A 133 6.67 2.22 -2.00
N PHE A 134 6.90 2.28 -3.31
CA PHE A 134 6.68 1.18 -4.25
C PHE A 134 5.26 0.60 -4.21
N PRO A 135 4.19 1.41 -4.09
CA PRO A 135 2.86 0.86 -3.90
C PRO A 135 2.38 0.05 -5.11
N SER A 136 1.54 -0.94 -4.86
CA SER A 136 0.79 -1.67 -5.89
C SER A 136 -0.64 -1.13 -5.97
N GLU A 137 -1.22 -1.19 -7.17
CA GLU A 137 -2.60 -0.75 -7.42
C GLU A 137 -3.61 -1.69 -6.77
N LEU A 138 -4.67 -1.12 -6.21
CA LEU A 138 -5.84 -1.84 -5.72
C LEU A 138 -6.93 -1.84 -6.79
N ILE A 139 -7.45 -3.01 -7.12
CA ILE A 139 -8.61 -3.20 -7.99
C ILE A 139 -9.78 -3.62 -7.12
N ILE A 140 -10.89 -2.88 -7.25
CA ILE A 140 -12.15 -3.18 -6.58
C ILE A 140 -12.97 -4.04 -7.54
N ASN A 141 -13.25 -5.27 -7.12
CA ASN A 141 -14.08 -6.22 -7.87
C ASN A 141 -15.54 -6.14 -7.42
N ASP A 142 -16.45 -6.62 -8.27
CA ASP A 142 -17.87 -6.79 -7.90
C ASP A 142 -17.97 -7.65 -6.64
N SER A 143 -18.54 -7.07 -5.59
CA SER A 143 -18.58 -7.63 -4.24
C SER A 143 -19.94 -7.36 -3.59
N LEU A 144 -20.28 -8.17 -2.58
CA LEU A 144 -21.43 -7.92 -1.70
C LEU A 144 -21.13 -6.87 -0.63
N TYR A 145 -19.85 -6.52 -0.45
CA TYR A 145 -19.40 -5.57 0.56
C TYR A 145 -19.37 -4.15 0.01
N ASN A 146 -19.57 -3.18 0.90
CA ASN A 146 -19.37 -1.78 0.56
C ASN A 146 -17.86 -1.48 0.57
N ILE A 147 -17.29 -1.16 -0.59
CA ILE A 147 -15.86 -0.88 -0.75
C ILE A 147 -15.68 0.57 -1.16
N ILE A 148 -14.96 1.32 -0.32
CA ILE A 148 -14.76 2.76 -0.46
C ILE A 148 -13.28 3.01 -0.75
N PRO A 149 -12.91 3.52 -1.95
CA PRO A 149 -11.58 4.05 -2.18
C PRO A 149 -11.29 5.18 -1.19
N LEU A 150 -10.14 5.12 -0.51
CA LEU A 150 -9.71 6.15 0.43
C LEU A 150 -8.83 7.19 -0.25
N PHE A 151 -7.90 6.73 -1.09
CA PHE A 151 -7.02 7.63 -1.84
C PHE A 151 -6.47 6.98 -3.10
N THR A 152 -6.11 7.83 -4.06
CA THR A 152 -5.54 7.43 -5.35
C THR A 152 -4.21 8.12 -5.62
N SER A 153 -3.44 7.60 -6.56
CA SER A 153 -2.43 8.41 -7.27
C SER A 153 -3.12 9.52 -8.06
N SER A 154 -2.33 10.47 -8.57
CA SER A 154 -2.80 11.54 -9.43
C SER A 154 -3.09 11.06 -10.86
N ASP A 155 -3.81 11.87 -11.65
CA ASP A 155 -4.02 11.68 -13.10
C ASP A 155 -2.77 11.95 -13.95
N ARG A 156 -1.60 11.85 -13.32
CA ARG A 156 -0.27 11.90 -13.90
C ARG A 156 0.51 10.70 -13.39
N SER A 157 -0.08 9.51 -13.52
CA SER A 157 0.49 8.26 -13.05
C SER A 157 0.67 7.24 -14.18
N THR A 158 1.28 6.10 -13.87
CA THR A 158 1.33 4.90 -14.72
C THR A 158 1.56 3.70 -13.82
N SER A 159 1.34 2.48 -14.30
CA SER A 159 1.83 1.28 -13.64
C SER A 159 2.95 0.60 -14.43
N MET A 160 3.86 -0.05 -13.72
CA MET A 160 4.92 -0.89 -14.27
C MET A 160 4.66 -2.34 -13.89
N GLN A 161 4.73 -3.25 -14.87
CA GLN A 161 4.43 -4.67 -14.73
C GLN A 161 5.47 -5.50 -15.48
N GLU A 162 5.62 -6.77 -15.09
CA GLU A 162 6.51 -7.78 -15.68
C GLU A 162 8.01 -7.46 -15.59
N PHE A 163 8.46 -6.40 -16.27
CA PHE A 163 9.85 -5.95 -16.32
C PHE A 163 10.04 -4.71 -15.44
N PHE A 164 10.31 -4.95 -14.16
CA PHE A 164 10.50 -3.90 -13.17
C PHE A 164 11.87 -3.23 -13.30
N ASN A 165 11.93 -2.11 -14.02
CA ASN A 165 13.11 -1.25 -14.05
C ASN A 165 13.06 -0.27 -12.88
N LEU A 166 13.85 -0.53 -11.84
CA LEU A 166 13.96 0.32 -10.65
C LEU A 166 15.06 1.39 -10.77
N ASN A 167 15.65 1.58 -11.96
CA ASN A 167 16.71 2.57 -12.11
C ASN A 167 16.15 3.99 -11.88
N PRO A 168 16.77 4.79 -10.99
CA PRO A 168 16.30 6.14 -10.68
C PRO A 168 16.65 7.19 -11.74
N ASP A 169 17.53 6.87 -12.71
CA ASP A 169 17.89 7.79 -13.79
C ASP A 169 16.81 7.76 -14.91
N PRO A 170 16.12 8.88 -15.19
CA PRO A 170 15.09 8.95 -16.23
C PRO A 170 15.60 8.62 -17.65
N SER A 171 16.91 8.75 -17.90
CA SER A 171 17.51 8.34 -19.18
C SER A 171 17.56 6.81 -19.33
N SER A 172 17.63 6.10 -18.21
CA SER A 172 17.67 4.63 -18.15
C SER A 172 16.31 4.03 -17.79
N ASN A 173 15.35 4.84 -17.36
CA ASN A 173 13.98 4.42 -17.02
C ASN A 173 12.92 5.20 -17.83
N PRO A 174 12.54 4.71 -19.03
CA PRO A 174 11.63 5.44 -19.91
C PRO A 174 10.20 5.55 -19.36
N ALA A 175 9.83 4.76 -18.33
CA ALA A 175 8.52 4.85 -17.70
C ALA A 175 8.29 6.22 -17.05
N PHE A 176 9.34 6.88 -16.58
CA PHE A 176 9.25 8.20 -15.93
C PHE A 176 8.79 9.31 -16.88
N GLN A 177 8.84 9.07 -18.19
CA GLN A 177 8.37 10.00 -19.22
C GLN A 177 6.91 9.74 -19.65
N LYS A 178 6.30 8.66 -19.15
CA LYS A 178 4.95 8.18 -19.54
C LYS A 178 3.97 8.22 -18.37
N LEU A 179 4.05 9.27 -17.55
CA LEU A 179 3.19 9.51 -16.40
C LEU A 179 1.94 10.28 -16.83
N ASN A 180 1.07 9.64 -17.61
CA ASN A 180 -0.08 10.24 -18.28
C ASN A 180 -1.37 9.40 -18.22
N GLU A 181 -1.43 8.42 -17.31
CA GLU A 181 -2.63 7.66 -17.00
C GLU A 181 -3.39 8.30 -15.82
N ASN A 182 -4.68 7.95 -15.71
CA ASN A 182 -5.53 8.32 -14.59
C ASN A 182 -5.03 7.73 -13.26
N GLY A 183 -5.46 8.34 -12.17
CA GLY A 183 -5.19 7.87 -10.81
C GLY A 183 -5.52 6.40 -10.59
N LYS A 184 -4.67 5.73 -9.79
CA LYS A 184 -4.74 4.33 -9.38
C LYS A 184 -5.16 4.30 -7.92
N ILE A 185 -6.05 3.41 -7.52
CA ILE A 185 -6.45 3.29 -6.10
C ILE A 185 -5.29 2.68 -5.32
N LEU A 186 -4.89 3.31 -4.22
CA LEU A 186 -3.74 2.88 -3.41
C LEU A 186 -4.13 2.58 -1.95
N GLY A 187 -5.31 3.01 -1.53
CA GLY A 187 -5.90 2.66 -0.25
C GLY A 187 -7.41 2.52 -0.36
N ALA A 188 -7.99 1.54 0.34
CA ALA A 188 -9.43 1.28 0.34
C ALA A 188 -9.91 0.76 1.70
N LEU A 189 -11.18 1.01 1.98
CA LEU A 189 -11.93 0.51 3.14
C LEU A 189 -13.01 -0.45 2.64
N VAL A 190 -13.11 -1.62 3.28
CA VAL A 190 -14.23 -2.56 3.12
C VAL A 190 -15.07 -2.52 4.38
N GLU A 191 -16.38 -2.37 4.24
CA GLU A 191 -17.34 -2.48 5.32
C GLU A 191 -18.17 -3.74 5.15
N ILE A 192 -18.13 -4.60 6.17
CA ILE A 192 -18.81 -5.89 6.20
C ILE A 192 -20.03 -5.75 7.10
N GLU A 193 -21.19 -5.45 6.49
CA GLU A 193 -22.42 -5.11 7.22
C GLU A 193 -22.90 -6.20 8.19
N ASN A 194 -22.80 -7.47 7.80
CA ASN A 194 -23.33 -8.60 8.58
C ASN A 194 -22.68 -8.74 9.96
N THR A 195 -21.39 -8.44 10.04
CA THR A 195 -20.55 -8.59 11.23
C THR A 195 -20.10 -7.25 11.79
N GLN A 196 -20.50 -6.14 11.16
CA GLN A 196 -20.19 -4.76 11.54
C GLN A 196 -18.69 -4.49 11.72
N ASN A 197 -17.86 -5.15 10.91
CA ASN A 197 -16.42 -5.01 10.94
C ASN A 197 -15.88 -4.48 9.62
N GLN A 198 -14.63 -4.05 9.65
CA GLN A 198 -14.01 -3.30 8.58
C GLN A 198 -12.59 -3.80 8.28
N ILE A 199 -12.22 -3.71 7.01
CA ILE A 199 -10.87 -3.98 6.52
C ILE A 199 -10.35 -2.75 5.80
N ILE A 200 -9.25 -2.18 6.28
CA ILE A 200 -8.51 -1.12 5.60
C ILE A 200 -7.29 -1.75 4.94
N LEU A 201 -7.14 -1.55 3.64
CA LEU A 201 -6.01 -2.04 2.85
C LEU A 201 -5.24 -0.86 2.26
N ILE A 202 -3.91 -0.92 2.37
CA ILE A 202 -2.98 -0.01 1.71
C ILE A 202 -2.04 -0.84 0.84
N GLY A 203 -1.88 -0.46 -0.42
CA GLY A 203 -1.03 -1.15 -1.41
C GLY A 203 0.48 -1.08 -1.15
N ASP A 204 0.92 -0.70 0.05
CA ASP A 204 2.31 -0.43 0.42
C ASP A 204 2.63 -1.03 1.80
N SER A 205 3.41 -2.12 1.84
CA SER A 205 3.93 -2.79 3.04
C SER A 205 5.06 -2.03 3.77
N LYS A 206 5.56 -0.94 3.20
CA LYS A 206 6.45 -0.02 3.90
C LYS A 206 5.68 1.10 4.59
N PHE A 207 4.37 1.21 4.36
CA PHE A 207 3.56 2.29 4.93
C PHE A 207 3.56 2.32 6.46
N LEU A 208 3.49 1.15 7.10
CA LEU A 208 3.51 1.01 8.57
C LEU A 208 4.93 0.84 9.15
N ALA A 209 5.96 0.73 8.31
CA ALA A 209 7.31 0.39 8.75
C ALA A 209 8.10 1.65 9.18
N ASP A 210 8.86 1.55 10.28
CA ASP A 210 9.70 2.65 10.78
C ASP A 210 10.79 3.08 9.78
N ASP A 211 11.31 2.14 9.00
CA ASP A 211 12.27 2.39 7.92
C ASP A 211 11.61 2.86 6.61
N GLY A 212 10.29 3.05 6.63
CA GLY A 212 9.46 3.44 5.49
C GLY A 212 8.51 4.60 5.84
N GLY A 213 7.24 4.41 5.54
CA GLY A 213 6.18 5.39 5.74
C GLY A 213 5.82 5.64 7.21
N GLY A 214 6.13 4.71 8.12
CA GLY A 214 5.72 4.81 9.53
C GLY A 214 6.40 5.96 10.29
N ALA A 215 7.58 6.39 9.84
CA ALA A 215 8.30 7.55 10.40
C ALA A 215 7.83 8.90 9.83
N VAL A 216 6.96 8.90 8.82
CA VAL A 216 6.41 10.11 8.21
C VAL A 216 5.26 10.61 9.07
N GLY A 217 5.34 11.86 9.54
CA GLY A 217 4.37 12.44 10.46
C GLY A 217 2.93 12.40 9.92
N GLU A 218 2.75 12.62 8.62
CA GLU A 218 1.42 12.63 8.01
C GLU A 218 0.84 11.23 7.80
N ASN A 219 1.69 10.23 7.49
CA ASN A 219 1.26 8.83 7.48
C ASN A 219 0.83 8.37 8.88
N HIS A 220 1.49 8.84 9.94
CA HIS A 220 1.10 8.55 11.32
C HIS A 220 -0.32 9.06 11.62
N ILE A 221 -0.69 10.24 11.12
CA ILE A 221 -2.06 10.77 11.28
C ILE A 221 -3.09 9.85 10.61
N PHE A 222 -2.82 9.38 9.38
CA PHE A 222 -3.70 8.39 8.75
C PHE A 222 -3.85 7.13 9.59
N ILE A 223 -2.74 6.58 10.11
CA ILE A 223 -2.76 5.35 10.91
C ILE A 223 -3.62 5.56 12.18
N MET A 224 -3.47 6.71 12.85
CA MET A 224 -4.29 7.05 14.01
C MET A 224 -5.77 7.19 13.64
N ASN A 225 -6.10 7.93 12.58
CA ASN A 225 -7.48 8.07 12.11
C ASN A 225 -8.11 6.72 11.73
N ALA A 226 -7.34 5.85 11.08
CA ALA A 226 -7.77 4.51 10.71
C ALA A 226 -8.04 3.65 11.95
N ILE A 227 -7.13 3.66 12.94
CA ILE A 227 -7.34 2.93 14.19
C ILE A 227 -8.56 3.46 14.95
N ASP A 228 -8.70 4.78 15.07
CA ASP A 228 -9.84 5.41 15.74
C ASP A 228 -11.15 5.01 15.05
N TYR A 229 -11.20 5.07 13.71
CA TYR A 229 -12.35 4.61 12.93
C TYR A 229 -12.68 3.13 13.17
N LEU A 230 -11.65 2.27 13.21
CA LEU A 230 -11.81 0.84 13.47
C LEU A 230 -12.19 0.52 14.92
N LEU A 231 -12.02 1.44 15.88
CA LEU A 231 -12.43 1.23 17.28
C LEU A 231 -13.88 1.66 17.55
N GLY A 232 -14.46 2.51 16.69
CA GLY A 232 -15.82 3.04 16.84
C GLY A 232 -15.85 4.32 17.68
#